data_AF-X1B0B7-F1
#
_entry.id   AF-X1B0B7-F1
#
_cell.length_a   1.000
_cell.length_b   1.000
_cell.length_c   1.000
_cell.angle_alpha   90.00
_cell.angle_beta   90.00
_cell.angle_gamma   90.00
#
_symmetry.space_group_name_H-M   'P 1'
#
loop_
_entity.id
_entity.type
_entity.pdbx_description
1 polymer ?
#
loop_
_entity_poly.entity_id
_entity_poly.type
_entity_poly.pdbx_seq_one_letter_code
_entity_poly.pdbx_strand_id
1 'polypeptide(L)'
;DGELGSEIYTAAGDRAQASIIFNVAALMVQNNRRLAERAKVLHSVKRMVIHKTGAVYSALSSEAFTKHGLNPSGVLIDETHAHPNRELYDVLTEGTDTARTQQMVFITTTAGIADDTTIGYEIHEYARQVKDGIIEDPTFLPLIYAAGPDDDWESPDVWRKVNPSMDYIFGIDKLQDHYDAVKNNPARQNNFRRYRLNEWVSQITRYIPMDHWDACADPIKKDELLRRPCYGGIDLSSKVDMSAFGLVFPPVSPGEKWKYLINYYMPEATIQDRAKEDRV
;
A
#
# COMPACT_ATOMS: atom_id res chain seq x y z
N ASP A 1 -17.89 27.80 -6.26
CA ASP A 1 -19.07 27.77 -7.16
C ASP A 1 -20.29 28.53 -6.62
N GLY A 2 -20.45 28.71 -5.29
CA GLY A 2 -21.67 29.27 -4.70
C GLY A 2 -22.78 28.22 -4.50
N GLU A 3 -22.42 26.95 -4.64
CA GLU A 3 -23.34 25.82 -4.54
C GLU A 3 -23.77 25.58 -3.08
N LEU A 4 -25.08 25.37 -2.86
CA LEU A 4 -25.63 25.08 -1.56
C LEU A 4 -25.71 23.57 -1.32
N GLY A 5 -25.86 23.18 -0.05
CA GLY A 5 -26.02 21.78 0.33
C GLY A 5 -24.78 20.94 0.07
N SER A 6 -23.57 21.48 0.27
CA SER A 6 -22.34 20.72 0.11
C SER A 6 -22.27 19.57 1.11
N GLU A 7 -21.97 18.37 0.62
CA GLU A 7 -21.82 17.18 1.47
C GLU A 7 -20.36 16.78 1.53
N ILE A 8 -19.83 16.64 2.75
CA ILE A 8 -18.46 16.19 2.99
C ILE A 8 -18.50 14.93 3.85
N TYR A 9 -17.82 13.88 3.39
CA TYR A 9 -17.78 12.61 4.10
C TYR A 9 -16.36 12.21 4.45
N THR A 10 -16.20 11.64 5.64
CA THR A 10 -14.98 10.91 5.99
C THR A 10 -15.28 9.43 6.15
N ALA A 11 -14.38 8.60 5.62
CA ALA A 11 -14.49 7.15 5.58
C ALA A 11 -13.15 6.53 5.97
N ALA A 12 -13.20 5.39 6.65
CA ALA A 12 -12.05 4.59 7.05
C ALA A 12 -12.45 3.11 7.04
N GLY A 13 -11.49 2.19 7.21
CA GLY A 13 -11.74 0.75 7.20
C GLY A 13 -12.71 0.28 8.29
N ASP A 14 -12.83 1.05 9.37
CA ASP A 14 -13.79 0.83 10.45
C ASP A 14 -14.46 2.14 10.94
N ARG A 15 -15.65 2.01 11.51
CA ARG A 15 -16.46 3.12 12.03
C ARG A 15 -15.80 3.84 13.22
N ALA A 16 -15.07 3.14 14.08
CA ALA A 16 -14.36 3.77 15.20
C ALA A 16 -13.23 4.66 14.67
N GLN A 17 -12.51 4.24 13.62
CA GLN A 17 -11.50 5.07 12.96
C GLN A 17 -12.12 6.33 12.33
N ALA A 18 -13.18 6.19 11.53
CA ALA A 18 -13.87 7.36 10.96
C ALA A 18 -14.40 8.33 12.05
N SER A 19 -14.78 7.79 13.21
CA SER A 19 -15.21 8.59 14.36
C SER A 19 -14.07 9.43 14.98
N ILE A 20 -12.82 8.96 14.93
CA ILE A 20 -11.67 9.73 15.41
C ILE A 20 -11.52 11.01 14.58
N ILE A 21 -11.54 10.88 13.26
CA ILE A 21 -11.44 12.01 12.33
C ILE A 21 -12.56 13.03 12.59
N PHE A 22 -13.80 12.54 12.73
CA PHE A 22 -14.93 13.41 13.07
C PHE A 22 -14.73 14.15 14.40
N ASN A 23 -14.29 13.45 15.44
CA ASN A 23 -14.12 14.05 16.76
C ASN A 23 -13.04 15.14 16.74
N VAL A 24 -11.95 14.94 15.99
CA VAL A 24 -10.91 15.96 15.79
C VAL A 24 -11.48 17.18 15.05
N ALA A 25 -12.23 16.98 13.97
CA ALA A 25 -12.87 18.07 13.25
C ALA A 25 -13.89 18.84 14.12
N ALA A 26 -14.66 18.12 14.94
CA ALA A 26 -15.58 18.72 15.89
C ALA A 26 -14.84 19.58 16.94
N LEU A 27 -13.71 19.11 17.45
CA LEU A 27 -12.85 19.88 18.36
C LEU A 27 -12.31 21.13 17.68
N MET A 28 -11.89 21.07 16.42
CA MET A 28 -11.44 22.25 15.67
C MET A 28 -12.55 23.31 15.55
N VAL A 29 -13.78 22.87 15.26
CA VAL A 29 -14.95 23.76 15.19
C VAL A 29 -15.25 24.38 16.55
N GLN A 30 -15.27 23.59 17.61
CA GLN A 30 -15.59 24.05 18.96
C GLN A 30 -14.53 25.03 19.52
N ASN A 31 -13.26 24.85 19.16
CA ASN A 31 -12.17 25.75 19.57
C ASN A 31 -12.07 27.03 18.73
N ASN A 32 -12.90 27.18 17.69
CA ASN A 32 -12.93 28.38 16.88
C ASN A 32 -14.29 29.09 17.00
N ARG A 33 -14.30 30.27 17.64
CA ARG A 33 -15.55 31.04 17.88
C ARG A 33 -16.40 31.22 16.61
N ARG A 34 -15.79 31.58 15.48
CA ARG A 34 -16.52 31.83 14.23
C ARG A 34 -17.12 30.56 13.63
N LEU A 35 -16.46 29.41 13.81
CA LEU A 35 -16.98 28.12 13.34
C LEU A 35 -18.05 27.60 14.28
N ALA A 36 -17.85 27.68 15.59
CA ALA A 36 -18.83 27.29 16.61
C ALA A 36 -20.16 28.04 16.48
N GLU A 37 -20.13 29.33 16.09
CA GLU A 37 -21.33 30.12 15.82
C GLU A 37 -22.10 29.67 14.56
N ARG A 38 -21.44 28.99 13.61
CA ARG A 38 -21.99 28.64 12.28
C ARG A 38 -22.38 27.18 12.16
N ALA A 39 -21.60 26.29 12.77
CA ALA A 39 -21.71 24.85 12.62
C ALA A 39 -22.27 24.22 13.90
N LYS A 40 -23.32 23.41 13.73
CA LYS A 40 -23.90 22.61 14.81
C LYS A 40 -23.31 21.21 14.78
N VAL A 41 -22.66 20.81 15.88
CA VAL A 41 -22.08 19.47 16.05
C VAL A 41 -23.09 18.53 16.69
N LEU A 42 -23.35 17.39 16.04
CA LEU A 42 -24.24 16.33 16.51
C LEU A 42 -23.41 15.06 16.76
N HIS A 43 -22.88 14.94 17.98
CA HIS A 43 -21.96 13.86 18.37
C HIS A 43 -22.56 12.45 18.28
N SER A 44 -23.86 12.30 18.56
CA SER A 44 -24.55 11.00 18.57
C SER A 44 -24.60 10.33 17.20
N VAL A 45 -24.68 11.13 16.14
CA VAL A 45 -24.76 10.67 14.75
C VAL A 45 -23.51 11.01 13.94
N LYS A 46 -22.45 11.52 14.60
CA LYS A 46 -21.18 11.92 13.98
C LYS A 46 -21.39 12.82 12.75
N ARG A 47 -22.21 13.86 12.93
CA ARG A 47 -22.60 14.82 11.89
C ARG A 47 -22.39 16.26 12.34
N MET A 48 -21.93 17.12 11.44
CA MET A 48 -21.93 18.58 11.59
C MET A 48 -22.77 19.20 10.50
N VAL A 49 -23.51 20.26 10.84
CA VAL A 49 -24.43 20.92 9.90
C VAL A 49 -24.28 22.43 9.99
N ILE A 50 -24.22 23.10 8.83
CA ILE A 50 -24.35 24.55 8.71
C ILE A 50 -25.74 24.85 8.16
N HIS A 51 -26.68 25.19 9.04
CA HIS A 51 -28.10 25.37 8.67
C HIS A 51 -28.32 26.43 7.58
N LYS A 52 -27.51 27.50 7.58
CA LYS A 52 -27.64 28.59 6.60
C LYS A 52 -27.43 28.13 5.15
N THR A 53 -26.52 27.17 4.93
CA THR A 53 -26.16 26.69 3.59
C THR A 53 -26.67 25.28 3.31
N GLY A 54 -27.20 24.58 4.32
CA GLY A 54 -27.52 23.17 4.24
C GLY A 54 -26.29 22.26 4.19
N ALA A 55 -25.07 22.78 4.36
CA ALA A 55 -23.85 22.01 4.27
C ALA A 55 -23.75 20.99 5.41
N VAL A 56 -23.22 19.82 5.09
CA VAL A 56 -23.12 18.67 5.99
C VAL A 56 -21.70 18.12 5.95
N TYR A 57 -21.16 17.81 7.12
CA TYR A 57 -20.00 16.93 7.27
C TYR A 57 -20.39 15.72 8.11
N SER A 58 -20.05 14.50 7.70
CA SER A 58 -20.37 13.29 8.45
C SER A 58 -19.27 12.24 8.34
N ALA A 59 -19.01 11.51 9.43
CA ALA A 59 -18.33 10.23 9.33
C ALA A 59 -19.30 9.17 8.81
N LEU A 60 -18.88 8.44 7.78
CA LEU A 60 -19.62 7.31 7.24
C LEU A 60 -19.09 6.02 7.86
N SER A 61 -20.00 5.09 8.13
CA SER A 61 -19.68 3.70 8.39
C SER A 61 -19.98 2.87 7.14
N SER A 62 -19.26 1.75 6.98
CA SER A 62 -19.49 0.76 5.92
C SER A 62 -20.96 0.30 5.78
N GLU A 63 -21.75 0.32 6.87
CA GLU A 63 -23.19 -0.01 6.82
C GLU A 63 -24.09 1.11 6.27
N ALA A 64 -23.73 2.39 6.47
CA ALA A 64 -24.53 3.53 6.00
C ALA A 64 -24.50 3.67 4.47
N PHE A 65 -23.60 2.91 3.86
CA PHE A 65 -23.10 3.05 2.50
C PHE A 65 -23.91 2.21 1.48
N THR A 66 -24.66 1.19 1.94
CA THR A 66 -25.61 0.40 1.12
C THR A 66 -26.82 1.18 0.58
N LYS A 67 -26.89 2.51 0.82
CA LYS A 67 -27.99 3.38 0.38
C LYS A 67 -27.48 4.34 -0.68
N HIS A 68 -27.62 3.95 -1.95
CA HIS A 68 -27.35 4.81 -3.11
C HIS A 68 -28.06 6.17 -2.97
N GLY A 69 -27.34 7.27 -3.25
CA GLY A 69 -27.92 8.63 -3.25
C GLY A 69 -27.11 9.72 -2.52
N LEU A 70 -25.85 9.46 -2.15
CA LEU A 70 -24.96 10.51 -1.64
C LEU A 70 -24.59 11.48 -2.76
N ASN A 71 -24.43 12.77 -2.43
CA ASN A 71 -24.01 13.78 -3.38
C ASN A 71 -22.80 14.58 -2.83
N PRO A 72 -21.65 13.91 -2.64
CA PRO A 72 -20.45 14.49 -2.05
C PRO A 72 -19.86 15.63 -2.89
N SER A 73 -19.66 16.76 -2.24
CA SER A 73 -18.72 17.78 -2.70
C SER A 73 -17.28 17.42 -2.31
N GLY A 74 -17.10 16.67 -1.22
CA GLY A 74 -15.78 16.27 -0.74
C GLY A 74 -15.79 14.93 -0.02
N VAL A 75 -14.73 14.14 -0.22
CA VAL A 75 -14.53 12.85 0.46
C VAL A 75 -13.12 12.79 1.03
N LEU A 76 -12.99 12.34 2.26
CA LEU A 76 -11.72 11.97 2.89
C LEU A 76 -11.74 10.48 3.21
N ILE A 77 -10.92 9.71 2.49
CA ILE A 77 -10.76 8.27 2.69
C ILE A 77 -9.42 8.05 3.39
N ASP A 78 -9.48 7.64 4.66
CA ASP A 78 -8.30 7.45 5.50
C ASP A 78 -7.94 5.97 5.66
N GLU A 79 -6.65 5.72 5.85
CA GLU A 79 -6.01 4.41 6.03
C GLU A 79 -6.44 3.37 4.99
N THR A 80 -6.43 3.71 3.69
CA THR A 80 -6.86 2.79 2.62
C THR A 80 -6.12 1.45 2.60
N HIS A 81 -4.90 1.39 3.11
CA HIS A 81 -4.15 0.14 3.27
C HIS A 81 -4.82 -0.88 4.21
N ALA A 82 -5.70 -0.41 5.11
CA ALA A 82 -6.41 -1.21 6.09
C ALA A 82 -7.86 -1.53 5.65
N HIS A 83 -8.28 -1.07 4.48
CA HIS A 83 -9.63 -1.35 3.98
C HIS A 83 -9.71 -2.82 3.53
N PRO A 84 -10.80 -3.54 3.86
CA PRO A 84 -10.91 -4.96 3.57
C PRO A 84 -11.13 -5.25 2.08
N ASN A 85 -11.71 -4.31 1.34
CA ASN A 85 -12.02 -4.41 -0.08
C ASN A 85 -12.19 -3.00 -0.69
N ARG A 86 -12.45 -2.95 -2.00
CA ARG A 86 -12.64 -1.70 -2.76
C ARG A 86 -14.03 -1.06 -2.65
N GLU A 87 -15.03 -1.74 -2.09
CA GLU A 87 -16.43 -1.31 -2.18
C GLU A 87 -16.67 0.12 -1.65
N LEU A 88 -16.05 0.45 -0.50
CA LEU A 88 -16.18 1.78 0.10
C LEU A 88 -15.50 2.86 -0.74
N TYR A 89 -14.35 2.53 -1.33
CA TYR A 89 -13.62 3.44 -2.22
C TYR A 89 -14.43 3.72 -3.49
N ASP A 90 -14.88 2.66 -4.18
CA ASP A 90 -15.55 2.77 -5.48
C ASP A 90 -16.75 3.68 -5.39
N VAL A 91 -17.57 3.55 -4.35
CA VAL A 91 -18.80 4.33 -4.34
C VAL A 91 -18.58 5.76 -3.87
N LEU A 92 -17.58 6.02 -3.01
CA LEU A 92 -17.25 7.39 -2.64
C LEU A 92 -16.49 8.14 -3.75
N THR A 93 -16.00 7.41 -4.76
CA THR A 93 -15.32 7.96 -5.92
C THR A 93 -16.21 7.80 -7.16
N GLU A 94 -16.09 6.68 -7.87
CA GLU A 94 -16.84 6.34 -9.09
C GLU A 94 -18.37 6.39 -8.92
N GLY A 95 -18.90 6.00 -7.77
CA GLY A 95 -20.36 6.00 -7.54
C GLY A 95 -20.98 7.40 -7.34
N THR A 96 -20.14 8.44 -7.23
CA THR A 96 -20.56 9.82 -6.95
C THR A 96 -19.89 10.86 -7.84
N ASP A 97 -19.04 10.43 -8.76
CA ASP A 97 -18.21 11.25 -9.66
C ASP A 97 -19.01 12.24 -10.51
N THR A 98 -20.25 11.89 -10.83
CA THR A 98 -21.20 12.70 -11.62
C THR A 98 -22.18 13.49 -10.77
N ALA A 99 -22.14 13.34 -9.44
CA ALA A 99 -23.06 13.99 -8.53
C ALA A 99 -22.76 15.50 -8.37
N ARG A 100 -21.47 15.87 -8.47
CA ARG A 100 -20.98 17.27 -8.47
C ARG A 100 -19.95 17.51 -9.57
N THR A 101 -19.92 18.73 -10.09
CA THR A 101 -18.97 19.14 -11.14
C THR A 101 -17.53 19.33 -10.65
N GLN A 102 -17.32 19.50 -9.34
CA GLN A 102 -16.02 19.81 -8.72
C GLN A 102 -15.78 18.97 -7.45
N GLN A 103 -16.18 17.69 -7.45
CA GLN A 103 -15.92 16.81 -6.32
C GLN A 103 -14.41 16.72 -6.03
N MET A 104 -14.04 16.74 -4.74
CA MET A 104 -12.66 16.57 -4.31
C MET A 104 -12.52 15.34 -3.42
N VAL A 105 -11.61 14.44 -3.79
CA VAL A 105 -11.32 13.22 -3.03
C VAL A 105 -9.91 13.32 -2.45
N PHE A 106 -9.81 13.22 -1.13
CA PHE A 106 -8.56 13.11 -0.40
C PHE A 106 -8.39 11.68 0.07
N ILE A 107 -7.25 11.10 -0.27
CA ILE A 107 -6.89 9.74 0.14
C ILE A 107 -5.64 9.84 0.99
N THR A 108 -5.69 9.31 2.20
CA THR A 108 -4.55 9.21 3.10
C THR A 108 -4.32 7.76 3.46
N THR A 109 -3.05 7.35 3.46
CA THR A 109 -2.69 5.98 3.80
C THR A 109 -1.23 5.91 4.23
N THR A 110 -0.93 4.89 5.03
CA THR A 110 0.43 4.43 5.27
C THR A 110 0.70 3.17 4.46
N ALA A 111 1.96 2.75 4.35
CA ALA A 111 2.26 1.54 3.61
C ALA A 111 1.63 0.30 4.28
N GLY A 112 1.05 -0.55 3.45
CA GLY A 112 0.44 -1.81 3.82
C GLY A 112 1.26 -3.01 3.39
N ILE A 113 0.55 -4.02 2.90
CA ILE A 113 1.12 -5.20 2.25
C ILE A 113 1.20 -4.88 0.76
N ALA A 114 2.33 -5.18 0.13
CA ALA A 114 2.47 -5.11 -1.34
C ALA A 114 1.66 -6.25 -1.97
N ASP A 115 0.38 -6.00 -2.24
CA ASP A 115 -0.58 -6.95 -2.80
C ASP A 115 -1.59 -6.19 -3.66
N ASP A 116 -1.57 -6.46 -4.98
CA ASP A 116 -2.43 -5.82 -5.98
C ASP A 116 -3.93 -6.07 -5.77
N THR A 117 -4.30 -7.02 -4.91
CA THR A 117 -5.71 -7.24 -4.52
C THR A 117 -6.18 -6.25 -3.45
N THR A 118 -5.26 -5.51 -2.83
CA THR A 118 -5.57 -4.52 -1.79
C THR A 118 -5.71 -3.12 -2.40
N ILE A 119 -6.81 -2.45 -2.09
CA ILE A 119 -7.11 -1.11 -2.63
C ILE A 119 -6.02 -0.08 -2.27
N GLY A 120 -5.41 -0.20 -1.08
CA GLY A 120 -4.34 0.70 -0.67
C GLY A 120 -3.09 0.58 -1.56
N TYR A 121 -2.70 -0.63 -1.96
CA TYR A 121 -1.54 -0.84 -2.82
C TYR A 121 -1.83 -0.47 -4.27
N GLU A 122 -3.03 -0.79 -4.77
CA GLU A 122 -3.51 -0.38 -6.09
C GLU A 122 -3.42 1.15 -6.28
N ILE A 123 -3.98 1.92 -5.33
CA ILE A 123 -3.92 3.39 -5.35
C ILE A 123 -2.47 3.88 -5.27
N HIS A 124 -1.62 3.21 -4.48
CA HIS A 124 -0.22 3.59 -4.37
C HIS A 124 0.53 3.41 -5.69
N GLU A 125 0.35 2.28 -6.37
CA GLU A 125 0.98 2.03 -7.67
C GLU A 125 0.46 2.98 -8.75
N TYR A 126 -0.84 3.30 -8.75
CA TYR A 126 -1.39 4.33 -9.62
C TYR A 126 -0.74 5.70 -9.35
N ALA A 127 -0.67 6.11 -8.08
CA ALA A 127 -0.04 7.37 -7.66
C ALA A 127 1.44 7.44 -8.07
N ARG A 128 2.17 6.32 -7.98
CA ARG A 128 3.56 6.21 -8.41
C ARG A 128 3.68 6.38 -9.93
N GLN A 129 2.83 5.71 -10.70
CA GLN A 129 2.82 5.81 -12.17
C GLN A 129 2.47 7.22 -12.67
N VAL A 130 1.53 7.91 -12.01
CA VAL A 130 1.21 9.31 -12.31
C VAL A 130 2.40 10.23 -11.98
N LYS A 131 3.02 10.04 -10.81
CA LYS A 131 4.21 10.81 -10.39
C LYS A 131 5.38 10.64 -11.37
N ASP A 132 5.60 9.41 -11.84
CA ASP A 132 6.69 9.05 -12.73
C ASP A 132 6.39 9.42 -14.21
N GLY A 133 5.19 9.94 -14.50
CA GLY A 133 4.77 10.35 -15.85
C GLY A 133 4.44 9.18 -16.78
N ILE A 134 4.26 7.97 -16.25
CA ILE A 134 3.81 6.79 -17.00
C ILE A 134 2.32 6.94 -17.35
N ILE A 135 1.53 7.47 -16.41
CA ILE A 135 0.12 7.82 -16.60
C ILE A 135 -0.01 9.34 -16.58
N GLU A 136 -0.63 9.90 -17.61
CA GLU A 136 -1.00 11.32 -17.64
C GLU A 136 -2.41 11.51 -17.06
N ASP A 137 -2.47 11.90 -15.79
CA ASP A 137 -3.73 12.27 -15.13
C ASP A 137 -3.57 13.62 -14.42
N PRO A 138 -4.04 14.73 -15.02
CA PRO A 138 -3.93 16.06 -14.42
C PRO A 138 -4.89 16.26 -13.23
N THR A 139 -5.81 15.33 -12.98
CA THR A 139 -6.79 15.40 -11.89
C THR A 139 -6.30 14.73 -10.61
N PHE A 140 -5.23 13.93 -10.70
CA PHE A 140 -4.66 13.20 -9.58
C PHE A 140 -3.32 13.81 -9.14
N LEU A 141 -3.23 14.21 -7.87
CA LEU A 141 -2.00 14.76 -7.28
C LEU A 141 -1.35 13.74 -6.33
N PRO A 142 -0.30 13.01 -6.77
CA PRO A 142 0.40 12.08 -5.91
C PRO A 142 1.40 12.79 -4.98
N LEU A 143 1.25 12.61 -3.67
CA LEU A 143 2.23 13.05 -2.66
C LEU A 143 2.75 11.83 -1.89
N ILE A 144 3.91 11.32 -2.31
CA ILE A 144 4.48 10.07 -1.77
C ILE A 144 5.75 10.40 -0.97
N TYR A 145 5.71 10.12 0.33
CA TYR A 145 6.85 10.19 1.24
C TYR A 145 7.19 8.76 1.71
N ALA A 146 7.98 8.05 0.92
CA ALA A 146 8.34 6.66 1.14
C ALA A 146 9.81 6.40 0.77
N ALA A 147 10.43 5.43 1.43
CA ALA A 147 11.74 4.95 1.06
C ALA A 147 11.66 4.21 -0.30
N GLY A 148 12.61 4.51 -1.17
CA GLY A 148 12.77 3.83 -2.46
C GLY A 148 13.45 2.47 -2.32
N PRO A 149 13.45 1.66 -3.39
CA PRO A 149 14.02 0.31 -3.38
C PRO A 149 15.53 0.29 -3.11
N ASP A 150 16.24 1.35 -3.51
CA ASP A 150 17.70 1.48 -3.34
C ASP A 150 18.08 2.34 -2.12
N ASP A 151 17.11 2.83 -1.35
CA ASP A 151 17.39 3.62 -0.15
C ASP A 151 17.87 2.69 0.98
N ASP A 152 18.93 3.11 1.69
CA ASP A 152 19.36 2.44 2.92
C ASP A 152 18.37 2.75 4.05
N TRP A 153 17.56 1.75 4.41
CA TRP A 153 16.54 1.87 5.46
C TRP A 153 17.13 2.16 6.86
N GLU A 154 18.42 1.94 7.06
CA GLU A 154 19.14 2.23 8.30
C GLU A 154 19.64 3.68 8.36
N SER A 155 19.60 4.40 7.24
CA SER A 155 20.16 5.74 7.11
C SER A 155 19.25 6.82 7.71
N PRO A 156 19.77 7.64 8.65
CA PRO A 156 19.10 8.85 9.15
C PRO A 156 18.64 9.83 8.06
N ASP A 157 19.36 9.90 6.94
CA ASP A 157 19.01 10.80 5.83
C ASP A 157 17.75 10.32 5.10
N VAL A 158 17.60 9.00 4.94
CA VAL A 158 16.37 8.38 4.40
C VAL A 158 15.21 8.62 5.36
N TRP A 159 15.44 8.51 6.67
CA TRP A 159 14.40 8.77 7.67
C TRP A 159 13.86 10.20 7.56
N ARG A 160 14.76 11.18 7.39
CA ARG A 160 14.40 12.60 7.18
C ARG A 160 13.66 12.83 5.86
N LYS A 161 14.13 12.21 4.77
CA LYS A 161 13.51 12.30 3.44
C LYS A 161 12.03 11.89 3.45
N VAL A 162 11.68 10.85 4.21
CA VAL A 162 10.34 10.23 4.17
C VAL A 162 9.41 10.69 5.30
N ASN A 163 9.90 11.50 6.24
CA ASN A 163 9.13 12.06 7.34
C ASN A 163 9.22 13.60 7.30
N PRO A 164 8.46 14.28 6.42
CA PRO A 164 8.57 15.74 6.23
C PRO A 164 8.15 16.57 7.46
N SER A 165 7.44 15.96 8.42
CA SER A 165 7.05 16.59 9.68
C SER A 165 8.05 16.35 10.82
N MET A 166 9.14 15.65 10.56
CA MET A 166 10.25 15.50 11.50
C MET A 166 10.80 16.88 11.87
N ASP A 167 11.22 17.00 13.13
CA ASP A 167 11.65 18.24 13.82
C ASP A 167 10.53 19.23 14.17
N TYR A 168 9.31 19.05 13.63
CA TYR A 168 8.12 19.81 14.07
C TYR A 168 7.27 19.03 15.09
N ILE A 169 7.06 17.73 14.83
CA ILE A 169 6.20 16.87 15.66
C ILE A 169 7.04 15.97 16.58
N PHE A 170 8.19 15.49 16.08
CA PHE A 170 9.12 14.66 16.81
C PHE A 170 10.54 14.81 16.27
N GLY A 171 11.55 14.60 17.11
CA GLY A 171 12.95 14.60 16.71
C GLY A 171 13.42 13.24 16.17
N ILE A 172 14.59 13.26 15.55
CA ILE A 172 15.23 12.05 15.01
C ILE A 172 15.55 10.99 16.07
N ASP A 173 15.72 11.41 17.32
CA ASP A 173 15.93 10.55 18.49
C ASP A 173 14.84 9.48 18.61
N LYS A 174 13.57 9.83 18.36
CA LYS A 174 12.48 8.83 18.42
C LYS A 174 12.60 7.76 17.34
N LEU A 175 13.06 8.11 16.14
CA LEU A 175 13.27 7.12 15.09
C LEU A 175 14.49 6.26 15.36
N GLN A 176 15.54 6.84 15.93
CA GLN A 176 16.71 6.11 16.40
C GLN A 176 16.32 5.06 17.46
N ASP A 177 15.54 5.44 18.47
CA ASP A 177 15.04 4.51 19.49
C ASP A 177 14.20 3.37 18.87
N HIS A 178 13.34 3.70 17.90
CA HIS A 178 12.56 2.70 17.18
C HIS A 178 13.43 1.75 16.35
N TYR A 179 14.44 2.27 15.65
CA TYR A 179 15.39 1.48 14.88
C TYR A 179 16.21 0.55 15.80
N ASP A 180 16.76 1.08 16.89
CA ASP A 180 17.56 0.30 17.84
C ASP A 180 16.77 -0.84 18.49
N ALA A 181 15.46 -0.65 18.69
CA ALA A 181 14.56 -1.67 19.21
C ALA A 181 14.26 -2.81 18.22
N VAL A 182 14.51 -2.62 16.92
CA VAL A 182 14.18 -3.59 15.86
C VAL A 182 15.37 -4.11 15.07
N LYS A 183 16.54 -3.44 15.10
CA LYS A 183 17.69 -3.75 14.24
C LYS A 183 18.18 -5.19 14.29
N ASN A 184 17.96 -5.88 15.42
CA ASN A 184 18.36 -7.28 15.61
C ASN A 184 17.21 -8.30 15.41
N ASN A 185 16.03 -7.87 14.92
CA ASN A 185 14.86 -8.73 14.76
C ASN A 185 14.20 -8.50 13.38
N PRO A 186 14.44 -9.38 12.39
CA PRO A 186 13.93 -9.23 11.03
C PRO A 186 12.42 -9.02 10.91
N ALA A 187 11.62 -9.73 11.72
CA ALA A 187 10.16 -9.57 11.72
C ALA A 187 9.75 -8.16 12.18
N ARG A 188 10.50 -7.57 13.12
CA ARG A 188 10.25 -6.20 13.61
C ARG A 188 10.86 -5.14 12.70
N GLN A 189 11.92 -5.45 11.95
CA GLN A 189 12.46 -4.54 10.92
C GLN A 189 11.38 -4.23 9.87
N ASN A 190 10.62 -5.24 9.42
CA ASN A 190 9.51 -5.02 8.49
C ASN A 190 8.46 -4.03 9.03
N ASN A 191 8.15 -4.08 10.33
CA ASN A 191 7.25 -3.10 10.93
C ASN A 191 7.84 -1.69 10.95
N PHE A 192 9.15 -1.54 11.18
CA PHE A 192 9.80 -0.24 11.10
C PHE A 192 9.78 0.31 9.68
N ARG A 193 10.18 -0.48 8.69
CA ARG A 193 10.17 -0.11 7.27
C ARG A 193 8.77 0.30 6.81
N ARG A 194 7.76 -0.51 7.18
CA ARG A 194 6.35 -0.22 6.88
C ARG A 194 5.84 1.06 7.55
N TYR A 195 5.94 1.16 8.89
CA TYR A 195 5.27 2.24 9.64
C TYR A 195 6.09 3.51 9.82
N ARG A 196 7.41 3.48 9.61
CA ARG A 196 8.30 4.64 9.76
C ARG A 196 8.88 5.13 8.44
N LEU A 197 9.00 4.26 7.44
CA LEU A 197 9.57 4.58 6.13
C LEU A 197 8.57 4.48 4.98
N ASN A 198 7.30 4.14 5.26
CA ASN A 198 6.24 3.92 4.27
C ASN A 198 6.67 2.98 3.14
N GLU A 199 7.43 1.93 3.48
CA GLU A 199 7.80 0.91 2.52
C GLU A 199 6.71 -0.17 2.43
N TRP A 200 6.23 -0.44 1.22
CA TRP A 200 5.30 -1.54 0.96
C TRP A 200 6.05 -2.86 1.02
N VAL A 201 5.79 -3.63 2.08
CA VAL A 201 6.46 -4.90 2.33
C VAL A 201 5.61 -6.07 1.85
N SER A 202 6.22 -7.06 1.21
CA SER A 202 5.54 -8.34 0.96
C SER A 202 5.35 -9.07 2.29
N GLN A 203 4.17 -9.64 2.54
CA GLN A 203 3.95 -10.50 3.72
C GLN A 203 4.84 -11.75 3.73
N ILE A 204 5.38 -12.14 2.58
CA ILE A 204 6.34 -13.21 2.47
C ILE A 204 7.62 -12.74 3.14
N THR A 205 7.90 -13.27 4.33
CA THR A 205 9.26 -13.30 4.85
C THR A 205 10.07 -14.02 3.79
N ARG A 206 10.90 -13.30 3.03
CA ARG A 206 11.75 -13.93 2.02
C ARG A 206 12.54 -15.01 2.71
N TYR A 207 12.33 -16.27 2.30
CA TYR A 207 13.00 -17.41 2.92
C TYR A 207 14.52 -17.31 2.75
N ILE A 208 14.98 -16.69 1.66
CA ILE A 208 16.38 -16.45 1.35
C ILE A 208 16.58 -14.94 1.11
N PRO A 209 17.49 -14.27 1.85
CA PRO A 209 17.92 -12.90 1.55
C PRO A 209 18.50 -12.77 0.13
N MET A 210 18.25 -11.65 -0.57
CA MET A 210 18.68 -11.51 -1.98
C MET A 210 20.18 -11.43 -2.15
N ASP A 211 20.88 -10.77 -1.23
CA ASP A 211 22.34 -10.72 -1.19
C ASP A 211 22.95 -12.13 -1.07
N HIS A 212 22.35 -13.01 -0.27
CA HIS A 212 22.73 -14.42 -0.18
C HIS A 212 22.40 -15.20 -1.47
N TRP A 213 21.26 -14.90 -2.10
CA TRP A 213 20.86 -15.51 -3.38
C TRP A 213 21.83 -15.13 -4.51
N ASP A 214 22.13 -13.84 -4.64
CA ASP A 214 23.00 -13.29 -5.67
C ASP A 214 24.45 -13.79 -5.50
N ALA A 215 24.91 -13.97 -4.25
CA ALA A 215 26.20 -14.61 -3.95
C ALA A 215 26.29 -16.09 -4.40
N CYS A 216 25.17 -16.70 -4.82
CA CYS A 216 25.11 -18.05 -5.34
C CYS A 216 24.98 -18.12 -6.88
N ALA A 217 25.08 -17.00 -7.60
CA ALA A 217 24.93 -16.93 -9.06
C ALA A 217 26.15 -17.44 -9.87
N ASP A 218 26.97 -18.32 -9.29
CA ASP A 218 28.14 -18.88 -9.96
C ASP A 218 27.71 -19.68 -11.22
N PRO A 219 28.34 -19.48 -12.39
CA PRO A 219 27.94 -20.15 -13.62
C PRO A 219 28.16 -21.66 -13.52
N ILE A 220 27.11 -22.43 -13.84
CA ILE A 220 27.14 -23.89 -13.81
C ILE A 220 27.42 -24.42 -15.23
N LYS A 221 28.57 -25.10 -15.39
CA LYS A 221 28.89 -25.84 -16.63
C LYS A 221 28.24 -27.21 -16.59
N LYS A 222 27.25 -27.44 -17.46
CA LYS A 222 26.48 -28.70 -17.53
C LYS A 222 27.36 -29.93 -17.77
N ASP A 223 28.43 -29.79 -18.55
CA ASP A 223 29.34 -30.90 -18.86
C ASP A 223 30.08 -31.42 -17.61
N GLU A 224 30.36 -30.56 -16.64
CA GLU A 224 31.00 -30.93 -15.36
C GLU A 224 30.05 -31.69 -14.41
N LEU A 225 28.77 -31.74 -14.74
CA LEU A 225 27.74 -32.44 -13.96
C LEU A 225 27.47 -33.86 -14.47
N LEU A 226 27.97 -34.19 -15.66
CA LEU A 226 27.79 -35.51 -16.24
C LEU A 226 28.36 -36.60 -15.33
N ARG A 227 27.56 -37.66 -15.11
CA ARG A 227 27.91 -38.82 -14.27
C ARG A 227 28.11 -38.52 -12.78
N ARG A 228 27.76 -37.33 -12.30
CA ARG A 228 27.71 -37.05 -10.85
C ARG A 228 26.42 -37.60 -10.24
N PRO A 229 26.47 -38.02 -8.96
CA PRO A 229 25.25 -38.30 -8.22
C PRO A 229 24.40 -37.03 -8.14
N CYS A 230 23.09 -37.15 -8.33
CA CYS A 230 22.15 -36.05 -8.19
C CYS A 230 20.81 -36.54 -7.66
N TYR A 231 20.04 -35.60 -7.11
CA TYR A 231 18.67 -35.81 -6.66
C TYR A 231 17.75 -35.00 -7.56
N GLY A 232 16.77 -35.67 -8.17
CA GLY A 232 15.78 -35.04 -9.02
C GLY A 232 14.49 -34.73 -8.26
N GLY A 233 13.99 -33.52 -8.42
CA GLY A 233 12.66 -33.10 -7.97
C GLY A 233 11.85 -32.61 -9.16
N ILE A 234 10.58 -32.99 -9.22
CA ILE A 234 9.64 -32.50 -10.22
C ILE A 234 8.48 -31.80 -9.52
N ASP A 235 8.14 -30.62 -10.03
CA ASP A 235 6.97 -29.85 -9.64
C ASP A 235 6.06 -29.70 -10.87
N LEU A 236 4.83 -30.19 -10.75
CA LEU A 236 3.89 -30.30 -11.86
C LEU A 236 2.74 -29.32 -11.67
N SER A 237 2.57 -28.42 -12.63
CA SER A 237 1.45 -27.48 -12.68
C SER A 237 0.18 -28.14 -13.23
N SER A 238 -0.97 -27.92 -12.60
CA SER A 238 -2.23 -28.54 -13.01
C SER A 238 -3.11 -27.70 -13.95
N LYS A 239 -2.99 -26.36 -13.94
CA LYS A 239 -3.87 -25.47 -14.72
C LYS A 239 -3.15 -24.26 -15.32
N VAL A 240 -2.50 -23.43 -14.50
CA VAL A 240 -2.04 -22.09 -14.92
C VAL A 240 -0.54 -21.84 -14.67
N ASP A 241 0.09 -22.53 -13.73
CA ASP A 241 1.52 -22.31 -13.44
C ASP A 241 2.47 -22.95 -14.47
N MET A 242 3.78 -22.68 -14.31
CA MET A 242 4.85 -23.44 -14.97
C MET A 242 5.15 -24.72 -14.21
N SER A 243 5.52 -25.78 -14.93
CA SER A 243 6.12 -26.97 -14.30
C SER A 243 7.63 -26.78 -14.20
N ALA A 244 8.25 -27.34 -13.16
CA ALA A 244 9.69 -27.26 -12.98
C ALA A 244 10.29 -28.66 -12.78
N PHE A 245 11.47 -28.88 -13.37
CA PHE A 245 12.29 -30.05 -13.08
C PHE A 245 13.66 -29.58 -12.60
N GLY A 246 13.99 -29.92 -11.36
CA GLY A 246 15.22 -29.53 -10.69
C GLY A 246 16.13 -30.73 -10.44
N LEU A 247 17.41 -30.58 -10.71
CA LEU A 247 18.48 -31.51 -10.33
C LEU A 247 19.39 -30.84 -9.31
N VAL A 248 19.59 -31.50 -8.18
CA VAL A 248 20.47 -31.06 -7.10
C VAL A 248 21.70 -31.95 -7.03
N PHE A 249 22.87 -31.36 -7.16
CA PHE A 249 24.15 -32.06 -7.13
C PHE A 249 24.88 -31.75 -5.82
N PRO A 250 25.13 -32.75 -4.95
CA PRO A 250 25.89 -32.55 -3.73
C PRO A 250 27.37 -32.26 -4.04
N PRO A 251 28.07 -31.52 -3.14
CA PRO A 251 29.51 -31.35 -3.19
C PRO A 251 30.23 -32.70 -3.21
N VAL A 252 31.23 -32.85 -4.08
CA VAL A 252 32.08 -34.07 -4.13
C VAL A 252 33.48 -33.83 -3.58
N SER A 253 33.81 -32.58 -3.26
CA SER A 253 35.09 -32.19 -2.67
C SER A 253 34.92 -31.13 -1.58
N PRO A 254 35.84 -31.06 -0.60
CA PRO A 254 35.79 -30.02 0.44
C PRO A 254 35.85 -28.61 -0.17
N GLY A 255 34.90 -27.75 0.20
CA GLY A 255 34.80 -26.37 -0.28
C GLY A 255 33.99 -26.18 -1.57
N GLU A 256 33.52 -27.26 -2.20
CA GLU A 256 32.59 -27.15 -3.32
C GLU A 256 31.18 -26.79 -2.82
N LYS A 257 30.52 -25.83 -3.50
CA LYS A 257 29.11 -25.48 -3.23
C LYS A 257 28.16 -26.53 -3.81
N TRP A 258 26.95 -26.60 -3.27
CA TRP A 258 25.84 -27.32 -3.90
C TRP A 258 25.52 -26.69 -5.27
N LYS A 259 25.22 -27.52 -6.27
CA LYS A 259 24.85 -27.04 -7.61
C LYS A 259 23.41 -27.41 -7.91
N TYR A 260 22.63 -26.45 -8.37
CA TYR A 260 21.21 -26.59 -8.69
C TYR A 260 21.01 -26.31 -10.18
N LEU A 261 20.46 -27.29 -10.91
CA LEU A 261 20.09 -27.11 -12.31
C LEU A 261 18.57 -27.23 -12.41
N ILE A 262 17.89 -26.12 -12.67
CA ILE A 262 16.43 -26.07 -12.73
C ILE A 262 16.02 -25.69 -14.15
N ASN A 263 15.15 -26.51 -14.72
CA ASN A 263 14.49 -26.23 -15.99
C ASN A 263 13.01 -25.95 -15.73
N TYR A 264 12.48 -24.94 -16.40
CA TYR A 264 11.08 -24.57 -16.35
C TYR A 264 10.40 -24.95 -17.66
N TYR A 265 9.16 -25.42 -17.57
CA TYR A 265 8.39 -25.94 -18.69
C TYR A 265 7.03 -25.26 -18.72
N MET A 266 6.64 -24.83 -19.92
CA MET A 266 5.34 -24.24 -20.20
C MET A 266 4.82 -24.78 -21.53
N PRO A 267 3.51 -25.01 -21.69
CA PRO A 267 2.93 -25.33 -22.99
C PRO A 267 3.15 -24.19 -23.99
N GLU A 268 3.68 -24.53 -25.17
CA GLU A 268 3.98 -23.56 -26.23
C GLU A 268 2.75 -22.72 -26.62
N ALA A 269 1.58 -23.36 -26.68
CA ALA A 269 0.31 -22.72 -27.03
C ALA A 269 -0.10 -21.59 -26.07
N THR A 270 0.38 -21.59 -24.82
CA THR A 270 -0.01 -20.61 -23.80
C THR A 270 1.02 -19.48 -23.60
N ILE A 271 2.17 -19.53 -24.29
CA ILE A 271 3.26 -18.57 -24.07
C ILE A 271 2.84 -17.13 -24.40
N GLN A 272 2.15 -16.92 -25.53
CA GLN A 272 1.79 -15.58 -26.01
C GLN A 272 0.70 -14.91 -25.17
N ASP A 273 -0.27 -15.69 -24.71
CA ASP A 273 -1.35 -15.19 -23.86
C ASP A 273 -0.81 -14.86 -22.46
N ARG A 274 0.08 -15.70 -21.92
CA ARG A 274 0.71 -15.47 -20.62
C ARG A 274 1.69 -14.30 -20.61
N ALA A 275 2.48 -14.10 -21.67
CA ALA A 275 3.34 -12.91 -21.78
C ALA A 275 2.54 -11.59 -21.67
N LYS A 276 1.31 -11.58 -22.23
CA LYS A 276 0.40 -10.43 -22.14
C LYS A 276 -0.24 -10.28 -20.76
N GLU A 277 -0.66 -11.39 -20.13
CA GLU A 277 -1.27 -11.40 -18.80
C GLU A 277 -0.26 -11.05 -17.70
N ASP A 278 0.95 -11.62 -17.75
CA ASP A 278 2.02 -11.44 -16.77
C ASP A 278 2.90 -10.19 -17.04
N ARG A 279 2.65 -9.47 -18.15
CA ARG A 279 3.36 -8.25 -18.58
C ARG A 279 4.88 -8.42 -18.70
N VAL A 280 5.34 -9.51 -19.33
CA VAL A 280 6.76 -9.83 -19.59
C VAL A 280 7.05 -9.99 -21.08
#